data_AF-A0A0F9BNF7-F1
#
_entry.id   AF-A0A0F9BNF7-F1
#
_cell.length_a   1.000
_cell.length_b   1.000
_cell.length_c   1.000
_cell.angle_alpha   90.00
_cell.angle_beta   90.00
_cell.angle_gamma   90.00
#
_symmetry.space_group_name_H-M   'P 1'
#
loop_
_entity.id
_entity.type
_entity.pdbx_description
1 polymer ?
#
loop_
_entity_poly.entity_id
_entity_poly.type
_entity_poly.pdbx_seq_one_letter_code
_entity_poly.pdbx_strand_id
1 'polypeptide(L)'
;MDIGQVKQAILDFYQGEKLELLDYLLVQGRLPAVGEDATFEWQIHFVEPSEMAELKKKANEQAVQLKEIESIREFPIENVTEMARVKERVTVAMTGPAKDGAAGIDAYGTALPGKKGKELKIKLFENLEKMKTEIVAMGDGVLEKAEQDGTILLRVRPHADRLLRVDLSEDRMRAFLTLISPEGTGAPINPDEVHREIEDQGIIKGIKQEVLADAILEAKEGNAVTDLMFAEGKPPTHAGDRALIMRIDQAKGTSVSVGRDGRADFKNQDKITTIEKDSLIAELPPPVVNEDGWDVTGNTIPARESRALPVQLGKNVEQREESDGSVKFYSLVYGVVFHARGLLDILSLHSVEGDVGLTTGNIKFSGTVHVKGSVQS
;
A
#
# COMPACT_ATOMS: atom_id res chain seq x y z
N MET A 1 -34.86 -59.90 -43.42
CA MET A 1 -34.77 -60.72 -44.64
C MET A 1 -35.65 -60.10 -45.70
N ASP A 2 -35.10 -59.76 -46.87
CA ASP A 2 -35.90 -59.28 -48.00
C ASP A 2 -36.41 -60.49 -48.80
N ILE A 3 -37.68 -60.82 -48.61
CA ILE A 3 -38.31 -61.99 -49.24
C ILE A 3 -38.35 -61.85 -50.77
N GLY A 4 -38.47 -60.62 -51.28
CA GLY A 4 -38.49 -60.35 -52.72
C GLY A 4 -37.14 -60.64 -53.35
N GLN A 5 -36.06 -60.18 -52.71
CA GLN A 5 -34.69 -60.40 -53.18
C GLN A 5 -34.30 -61.89 -53.12
N VAL A 6 -34.65 -62.59 -52.05
CA VAL A 6 -34.42 -64.04 -51.91
C VAL A 6 -35.19 -64.82 -52.99
N LYS A 7 -36.47 -64.47 -53.22
CA LYS A 7 -37.28 -65.12 -54.25
C LYS A 7 -36.69 -64.92 -55.65
N GLN A 8 -36.22 -63.71 -55.96
CA GLN A 8 -35.55 -63.44 -57.23
C GLN A 8 -34.25 -64.24 -57.36
N ALA A 9 -33.42 -64.28 -56.31
CA ALA A 9 -32.19 -65.07 -56.33
C ALA A 9 -32.40 -66.57 -56.50
N ILE A 10 -33.47 -67.13 -55.90
CA ILE A 10 -33.87 -68.53 -56.11
C ILE A 10 -34.32 -68.76 -57.56
N LEU A 11 -35.09 -67.83 -58.13
CA LEU A 11 -35.54 -67.92 -59.53
C LEU A 11 -34.36 -67.83 -60.51
N ASP A 12 -33.46 -66.89 -60.29
CA ASP A 12 -32.25 -66.71 -61.10
C ASP A 12 -31.32 -67.93 -61.01
N PHE A 13 -31.22 -68.54 -59.83
CA PHE A 13 -30.49 -69.81 -59.65
C PHE A 13 -31.17 -70.96 -60.38
N TYR A 14 -32.50 -71.11 -60.25
CA TYR A 14 -33.28 -72.17 -60.91
C TYR A 14 -33.20 -72.09 -62.45
N GLN A 15 -33.10 -70.89 -63.01
CA GLN A 15 -32.97 -70.65 -64.46
C GLN A 15 -31.51 -70.70 -64.95
N GLY A 16 -30.53 -70.77 -64.05
CA GLY A 16 -29.10 -70.76 -64.38
C GLY A 16 -28.50 -72.15 -64.56
N GLU A 17 -27.22 -72.20 -64.95
CA GLU A 17 -26.46 -73.46 -65.13
C GLU A 17 -25.76 -73.94 -63.85
N LYS A 18 -25.86 -73.18 -62.75
CA LYS A 18 -25.20 -73.52 -61.48
C LYS A 18 -25.94 -74.68 -60.80
N LEU A 19 -25.19 -75.68 -60.34
CA LEU A 19 -25.74 -76.84 -59.63
C LEU A 19 -26.01 -76.58 -58.15
N GLU A 20 -25.35 -75.57 -57.55
CA GLU A 20 -25.48 -75.23 -56.12
C GLU A 20 -25.45 -73.71 -55.90
N LEU A 21 -26.22 -73.24 -54.92
CA LEU A 21 -26.23 -71.87 -54.43
C LEU A 21 -25.70 -71.85 -52.99
N LEU A 22 -24.37 -71.85 -52.86
CA LEU A 22 -23.69 -71.81 -51.55
C LEU A 22 -23.47 -70.37 -51.08
N ASP A 23 -23.44 -70.19 -49.76
CA ASP A 23 -23.11 -68.94 -49.07
C ASP A 23 -23.97 -67.70 -49.46
N TYR A 24 -25.20 -67.92 -49.93
CA TYR A 24 -26.12 -66.83 -50.23
C TYR A 24 -26.57 -66.14 -48.93
N LEU A 25 -26.21 -64.87 -48.77
CA LEU A 25 -26.56 -64.07 -47.60
C LEU A 25 -28.07 -63.78 -47.56
N LEU A 26 -28.81 -64.57 -46.77
CA LEU A 26 -30.26 -64.42 -46.60
C LEU A 26 -30.65 -63.20 -45.74
N VAL A 27 -29.88 -62.97 -44.68
CA VAL A 27 -30.08 -61.87 -43.75
C VAL A 27 -28.75 -61.57 -43.06
N GLN A 28 -28.47 -60.29 -42.87
CA GLN A 28 -27.32 -59.83 -42.10
C GLN A 28 -27.81 -59.05 -40.89
N GLY A 29 -27.30 -59.39 -39.72
CA GLY A 29 -27.50 -58.58 -38.53
C GLY A 29 -26.78 -57.24 -38.63
N ARG A 30 -27.06 -56.33 -37.69
CA ARG A 30 -26.29 -55.10 -37.47
C ARG A 30 -25.40 -55.31 -36.25
N LEU A 31 -24.10 -55.13 -36.40
CA LEU A 31 -23.19 -55.19 -35.25
C LEU A 31 -23.52 -54.08 -34.23
N PRO A 32 -23.36 -54.34 -32.93
CA PRO A 32 -23.48 -53.30 -31.92
C PRO A 32 -22.38 -52.26 -32.10
N ALA A 33 -22.74 -50.99 -31.93
CA ALA A 33 -21.78 -49.89 -31.97
C ALA A 33 -21.00 -49.77 -30.66
N VAL A 34 -19.83 -49.13 -30.72
CA VAL A 34 -19.10 -48.67 -29.54
C VAL A 34 -19.61 -47.27 -29.21
N GLY A 35 -19.97 -47.03 -27.95
CA GLY A 35 -20.44 -45.73 -27.49
C GLY A 35 -19.30 -44.71 -27.34
N GLU A 36 -19.68 -43.48 -27.01
CA GLU A 36 -18.71 -42.39 -26.78
C GLU A 36 -17.82 -42.68 -25.57
N ASP A 37 -16.52 -42.41 -25.72
CA ASP A 37 -15.55 -42.50 -24.64
C ASP A 37 -15.83 -41.46 -23.53
N ALA A 38 -15.34 -41.73 -22.33
CA ALA A 38 -15.39 -40.75 -21.25
C ALA A 38 -14.58 -39.50 -21.63
N THR A 39 -15.09 -38.32 -21.29
CA THR A 39 -14.44 -37.04 -21.58
C THR A 39 -13.70 -36.51 -20.35
N PHE A 40 -12.64 -35.75 -20.59
CA PHE A 40 -11.89 -35.03 -19.56
C PHE A 40 -11.42 -33.69 -20.13
N GLU A 41 -11.89 -32.61 -19.56
CA GLU A 41 -11.67 -31.25 -20.05
C GLU A 41 -11.12 -30.36 -18.93
N TRP A 42 -9.95 -29.76 -19.14
CA TRP A 42 -9.36 -28.83 -18.19
C TRP A 42 -10.11 -27.52 -18.15
N GLN A 43 -10.30 -26.98 -16.95
CA GLN A 43 -10.91 -25.67 -16.70
C GLN A 43 -9.87 -24.64 -16.21
N ILE A 44 -8.60 -25.01 -16.27
CA ILE A 44 -7.45 -24.24 -15.78
C ILE A 44 -6.35 -24.21 -16.83
N HIS A 45 -5.39 -23.31 -16.64
CA HIS A 45 -4.20 -23.21 -17.46
C HIS A 45 -3.00 -23.79 -16.71
N PHE A 46 -2.29 -24.70 -17.37
CA PHE A 46 -1.01 -25.19 -16.87
C PHE A 46 0.08 -24.13 -17.03
N VAL A 47 1.03 -24.12 -16.11
CA VAL A 47 2.19 -23.24 -16.16
C VAL A 47 3.16 -23.67 -17.25
N GLU A 48 3.98 -22.73 -17.72
CA GLU A 48 5.02 -23.00 -18.70
C GLU A 48 6.10 -23.94 -18.14
N PRO A 49 6.82 -24.71 -18.99
CA PRO A 49 7.84 -25.66 -18.54
C PRO A 49 8.95 -25.04 -17.66
N SER A 50 9.29 -23.76 -17.88
CA SER A 50 10.28 -23.05 -17.05
C SER A 50 9.78 -22.82 -15.63
N GLU A 51 8.54 -22.37 -15.47
CA GLU A 51 7.92 -22.18 -14.15
C GLU A 51 7.70 -23.52 -13.45
N MET A 52 7.30 -24.57 -14.19
CA MET A 52 7.20 -25.93 -13.64
C MET A 52 8.55 -26.40 -13.09
N ALA A 53 9.65 -26.16 -13.80
CA ALA A 53 10.98 -26.53 -13.33
C ALA A 53 11.37 -25.78 -12.05
N GLU A 54 11.03 -24.50 -11.94
CA GLU A 54 11.23 -23.71 -10.72
C GLU A 54 10.37 -24.21 -9.55
N LEU A 55 9.10 -24.52 -9.78
CA LEU A 55 8.21 -25.09 -8.77
C LEU A 55 8.72 -26.44 -8.26
N LYS A 56 9.17 -27.32 -9.15
CA LYS A 56 9.81 -28.59 -8.78
C LYS A 56 11.08 -28.37 -7.96
N LYS A 57 11.94 -27.44 -8.37
CA LYS A 57 13.17 -27.10 -7.64
C LYS A 57 12.85 -26.61 -6.23
N LYS A 58 11.98 -25.61 -6.09
CA LYS A 58 11.54 -25.07 -4.79
C LYS A 58 10.96 -26.15 -3.90
N ALA A 59 10.11 -27.01 -4.47
CA ALA A 59 9.52 -28.11 -3.73
C ALA A 59 10.60 -29.07 -3.20
N ASN A 60 11.56 -29.48 -4.02
CA ASN A 60 12.67 -30.34 -3.61
C ASN A 60 13.58 -29.71 -2.55
N GLU A 61 13.74 -28.38 -2.55
CA GLU A 61 14.45 -27.65 -1.50
C GLU A 61 13.69 -27.71 -0.16
N GLN A 62 12.36 -27.82 -0.19
CA GLN A 62 11.48 -28.00 0.97
C GLN A 62 11.16 -29.49 1.22
N ALA A 63 12.21 -30.33 1.28
CA ALA A 63 12.08 -31.79 1.35
C ALA A 63 11.34 -32.31 2.60
N VAL A 64 11.29 -31.54 3.70
CA VAL A 64 10.54 -31.91 4.91
C VAL A 64 9.05 -31.80 4.65
N GLN A 65 8.58 -30.65 4.16
CA GLN A 65 7.17 -30.40 3.83
C GLN A 65 6.69 -31.32 2.72
N LEU A 66 7.54 -31.64 1.74
CA LEU A 66 7.20 -32.64 0.72
C LEU A 66 6.92 -34.02 1.32
N LYS A 67 7.65 -34.43 2.36
CA LYS A 67 7.48 -35.74 3.00
C LYS A 67 6.21 -35.84 3.85
N GLU A 68 5.59 -34.72 4.20
CA GLU A 68 4.32 -34.68 4.95
C GLU A 68 3.12 -35.00 4.05
N ILE A 69 3.28 -34.93 2.73
CA ILE A 69 2.25 -35.26 1.75
C ILE A 69 2.10 -36.77 1.66
N GLU A 70 0.89 -37.27 1.92
CA GLU A 70 0.60 -38.70 1.97
C GLU A 70 0.91 -39.40 0.65
N SER A 71 0.52 -38.80 -0.47
CA SER A 71 0.70 -39.35 -1.81
C SER A 71 2.14 -39.32 -2.32
N ILE A 72 3.08 -38.63 -1.67
CA ILE A 72 4.41 -38.37 -2.27
C ILE A 72 5.20 -39.63 -2.64
N ARG A 73 4.95 -40.75 -1.94
CA ARG A 73 5.59 -42.05 -2.25
C ARG A 73 4.98 -42.73 -3.47
N GLU A 74 3.68 -42.59 -3.68
CA GLU A 74 2.97 -43.20 -4.81
C GLU A 74 2.99 -42.29 -6.05
N PHE A 75 2.90 -40.98 -5.83
CA PHE A 75 2.96 -39.93 -6.82
C PHE A 75 4.12 -38.96 -6.49
N PRO A 76 5.38 -39.35 -6.78
CA PRO A 76 6.54 -38.50 -6.58
C PRO A 76 6.52 -37.26 -7.47
N ILE A 77 7.14 -36.16 -7.00
CA ILE A 77 7.17 -34.90 -7.75
C ILE A 77 7.96 -35.01 -9.07
N GLU A 78 8.89 -35.97 -9.13
CA GLU A 78 9.68 -36.31 -10.30
C GLU A 78 8.81 -36.83 -11.45
N ASN A 79 7.72 -37.54 -11.12
CA ASN A 79 6.79 -38.12 -12.09
C ASN A 79 5.76 -37.10 -12.61
N VAL A 80 5.66 -35.92 -11.99
CA VAL A 80 4.73 -34.87 -12.41
C VAL A 80 5.09 -34.39 -13.82
N THR A 81 4.13 -34.39 -14.73
CA THR A 81 4.31 -33.98 -16.13
C THR A 81 3.78 -32.58 -16.39
N GLU A 82 2.77 -32.13 -15.66
CA GLU A 82 2.16 -30.80 -15.79
C GLU A 82 1.82 -30.23 -14.40
N MET A 83 1.89 -28.90 -14.26
CA MET A 83 1.57 -28.19 -13.03
C MET A 83 0.70 -26.97 -13.30
N ALA A 84 -0.16 -26.58 -12.36
CA ALA A 84 -0.93 -25.34 -12.44
C ALA A 84 -1.10 -24.72 -11.05
N ARG A 85 -1.11 -23.38 -10.97
CA ARG A 85 -1.48 -22.68 -9.73
C ARG A 85 -3.01 -22.68 -9.61
N VAL A 86 -3.51 -23.08 -8.45
CA VAL A 86 -4.96 -23.17 -8.19
C VAL A 86 -5.33 -22.51 -6.87
N LYS A 87 -6.57 -22.05 -6.81
CA LYS A 87 -7.19 -21.50 -5.60
C LYS A 87 -8.27 -22.46 -5.08
N GLU A 88 -8.55 -22.40 -3.79
CA GLU A 88 -9.63 -23.13 -3.16
C GLU A 88 -10.95 -22.88 -3.92
N ARG A 89 -11.73 -23.94 -4.10
CA ARG A 89 -13.04 -23.97 -4.75
C ARG A 89 -13.03 -23.68 -6.25
N VAL A 90 -11.87 -23.70 -6.89
CA VAL A 90 -11.77 -23.64 -8.36
C VAL A 90 -12.02 -25.04 -8.94
N THR A 91 -12.92 -25.13 -9.91
CA THR A 91 -13.06 -26.33 -10.74
C THR A 91 -11.83 -26.48 -11.62
N VAL A 92 -11.06 -27.56 -11.44
CA VAL A 92 -9.82 -27.80 -12.20
C VAL A 92 -10.09 -28.56 -13.49
N ALA A 93 -11.08 -29.45 -13.49
CA ALA A 93 -11.43 -30.23 -14.66
C ALA A 93 -12.91 -30.67 -14.61
N MET A 94 -13.47 -30.91 -15.80
CA MET A 94 -14.77 -31.54 -15.99
C MET A 94 -14.59 -32.92 -16.61
N THR A 95 -15.42 -33.87 -16.18
CA THR A 95 -15.40 -35.27 -16.61
C THR A 95 -16.78 -35.69 -17.10
N GLY A 96 -16.82 -36.41 -18.21
CA GLY A 96 -18.04 -37.03 -18.74
C GLY A 96 -17.95 -38.56 -18.68
N PRO A 97 -19.03 -39.26 -18.30
CA PRO A 97 -19.03 -40.72 -18.31
C PRO A 97 -19.00 -41.26 -19.74
N ALA A 98 -18.35 -42.42 -19.92
CA ALA A 98 -18.47 -43.18 -21.16
C ALA A 98 -19.92 -43.65 -21.35
N LYS A 99 -20.41 -43.60 -22.58
CA LYS A 99 -21.79 -43.99 -22.94
C LYS A 99 -21.82 -45.37 -23.57
N ASP A 100 -22.98 -46.03 -23.48
CA ASP A 100 -23.24 -47.25 -24.22
C ASP A 100 -23.49 -46.96 -25.70
N GLY A 101 -22.94 -47.79 -26.58
CA GLY A 101 -23.20 -47.70 -28.01
C GLY A 101 -24.61 -48.14 -28.39
N ALA A 102 -25.01 -47.86 -29.63
CA ALA A 102 -26.27 -48.35 -30.15
C ALA A 102 -26.30 -49.88 -30.20
N ALA A 103 -27.42 -50.48 -29.79
CA ALA A 103 -27.63 -51.92 -29.85
C ALA A 103 -27.60 -52.43 -31.30
N GLY A 104 -26.93 -53.56 -31.47
CA GLY A 104 -26.97 -54.36 -32.69
C GLY A 104 -28.19 -55.26 -32.72
N ILE A 105 -28.32 -56.01 -33.81
CA ILE A 105 -29.31 -57.07 -33.96
C ILE A 105 -28.64 -58.23 -34.68
N ASP A 106 -28.82 -59.46 -34.20
CA ASP A 106 -28.29 -60.65 -34.90
C ASP A 106 -29.16 -61.03 -36.11
N ALA A 107 -28.78 -62.09 -36.82
CA ALA A 107 -29.52 -62.60 -37.98
C ALA A 107 -30.93 -63.13 -37.63
N TYR A 108 -31.19 -63.43 -36.35
CA TYR A 108 -32.47 -63.95 -35.86
C TYR A 108 -33.40 -62.85 -35.30
N GLY A 109 -32.93 -61.60 -35.25
CA GLY A 109 -33.69 -60.48 -34.71
C GLY A 109 -33.46 -60.22 -33.22
N THR A 110 -32.52 -60.93 -32.58
CA THR A 110 -32.19 -60.74 -31.15
C THR A 110 -31.32 -59.50 -30.99
N ALA A 111 -31.65 -58.64 -30.02
CA ALA A 111 -30.86 -57.46 -29.72
C ALA A 111 -29.48 -57.84 -29.15
N LEU A 112 -28.42 -57.27 -29.73
CA LEU A 112 -27.06 -57.36 -29.21
C LEU A 112 -26.76 -56.06 -28.46
N PRO A 113 -26.43 -56.09 -27.15
CA PRO A 113 -26.18 -54.86 -26.39
C PRO A 113 -25.01 -54.08 -27.01
N GLY A 114 -25.13 -52.75 -27.00
CA GLY A 114 -24.06 -51.85 -27.41
C GLY A 114 -22.81 -52.04 -26.56
N LYS A 115 -21.64 -51.79 -27.14
CA LYS A 115 -20.39 -51.77 -26.38
C LYS A 115 -20.22 -50.40 -25.74
N LYS A 116 -19.89 -50.36 -24.45
CA LYS A 116 -19.58 -49.11 -23.75
C LYS A 116 -18.28 -48.50 -24.29
N GLY A 117 -18.23 -47.17 -24.38
CA GLY A 117 -17.00 -46.44 -24.66
C GLY A 117 -15.92 -46.66 -23.59
N LYS A 118 -14.70 -46.24 -23.87
CA LYS A 118 -13.56 -46.36 -22.97
C LYS A 118 -13.75 -45.47 -21.73
N GLU A 119 -13.58 -46.06 -20.55
CA GLU A 119 -13.57 -45.31 -19.29
C GLU A 119 -12.20 -44.67 -19.03
N LEU A 120 -12.22 -43.52 -18.34
CA LEU A 120 -11.02 -42.86 -17.85
C LEU A 120 -10.79 -43.23 -16.38
N LYS A 121 -9.58 -43.72 -16.09
CA LYS A 121 -9.13 -43.96 -14.72
C LYS A 121 -8.49 -42.70 -14.19
N ILE A 122 -9.09 -42.12 -13.15
CA ILE A 122 -8.59 -40.90 -12.51
C ILE A 122 -8.45 -41.21 -11.03
N LYS A 123 -7.26 -40.96 -10.48
CA LYS A 123 -6.99 -41.06 -9.05
C LYS A 123 -6.71 -39.66 -8.52
N LEU A 124 -7.55 -39.22 -7.58
CA LEU A 124 -7.40 -37.95 -6.88
C LEU A 124 -6.71 -38.22 -5.54
N PHE A 125 -5.73 -37.39 -5.19
CA PHE A 125 -5.04 -37.40 -3.90
C PHE A 125 -5.41 -36.14 -3.10
N GLU A 126 -4.42 -35.36 -2.67
CA GLU A 126 -4.63 -34.23 -1.76
C GLU A 126 -5.43 -33.10 -2.40
N ASN A 127 -6.28 -32.48 -1.58
CA ASN A 127 -7.01 -31.24 -1.87
C ASN A 127 -7.76 -31.23 -3.21
N LEU A 128 -8.28 -32.38 -3.63
CA LEU A 128 -9.13 -32.52 -4.80
C LEU A 128 -10.36 -33.37 -4.45
N GLU A 129 -11.53 -32.89 -4.85
CA GLU A 129 -12.78 -33.62 -4.66
C GLU A 129 -13.53 -33.72 -6.00
N LYS A 130 -14.12 -34.89 -6.27
CA LYS A 130 -14.98 -35.09 -7.43
C LYS A 130 -16.45 -34.87 -7.04
N MET A 131 -17.05 -33.80 -7.55
CA MET A 131 -18.45 -33.44 -7.37
C MET A 131 -19.22 -33.67 -8.67
N LYS A 132 -19.91 -34.82 -8.79
CA LYS A 132 -20.59 -35.26 -10.02
C LYS A 132 -19.61 -35.35 -11.21
N THR A 133 -19.66 -34.36 -12.11
CA THR A 133 -18.81 -34.24 -13.29
C THR A 133 -17.61 -33.35 -13.04
N GLU A 134 -17.58 -32.58 -11.97
CA GLU A 134 -16.54 -31.59 -11.68
C GLU A 134 -15.47 -32.18 -10.76
N ILE A 135 -14.22 -31.81 -11.00
CA ILE A 135 -13.11 -32.01 -10.06
C ILE A 135 -12.75 -30.62 -9.54
N VAL A 136 -12.83 -30.43 -8.23
CA VAL A 136 -12.70 -29.13 -7.57
C VAL A 136 -11.49 -29.16 -6.64
N ALA A 137 -10.69 -28.09 -6.66
CA ALA A 137 -9.62 -27.87 -5.71
C ALA A 137 -10.20 -27.50 -4.34
N MET A 138 -9.77 -28.18 -3.28
CA MET A 138 -10.25 -27.96 -1.91
C MET A 138 -9.26 -27.15 -1.05
N GLY A 139 -8.20 -26.63 -1.67
CA GLY A 139 -7.19 -25.79 -1.03
C GLY A 139 -6.39 -24.98 -2.06
N ASP A 140 -5.72 -23.94 -1.58
CA ASP A 140 -4.77 -23.16 -2.36
C ASP A 140 -3.49 -23.97 -2.60
N GLY A 141 -2.90 -23.85 -3.80
CA GLY A 141 -1.62 -24.50 -4.05
C GLY A 141 -1.26 -24.71 -5.50
N VAL A 142 -0.51 -25.80 -5.72
CA VAL A 142 -0.10 -26.25 -7.05
C VAL A 142 -0.81 -27.58 -7.36
N LEU A 143 -1.66 -27.56 -8.38
CA LEU A 143 -2.18 -28.75 -9.03
C LEU A 143 -1.03 -29.44 -9.76
N GLU A 144 -0.86 -30.73 -9.52
CA GLU A 144 0.17 -31.56 -10.14
C GLU A 144 -0.51 -32.75 -10.84
N LYS A 145 -0.10 -33.00 -12.07
CA LYS A 145 -0.62 -34.07 -12.92
C LYS A 145 0.48 -35.03 -13.32
N ALA A 146 0.16 -36.33 -13.31
CA ALA A 146 0.93 -37.35 -14.01
C ALA A 146 -0.01 -38.36 -14.68
N GLU A 147 0.58 -39.23 -15.49
CA GLU A 147 -0.08 -40.41 -16.04
C GLU A 147 0.76 -41.64 -15.75
N GLN A 148 0.15 -42.65 -15.14
CA GLN A 148 0.81 -43.92 -14.81
C GLN A 148 -0.14 -45.07 -15.11
N ASP A 149 0.32 -46.03 -15.93
CA ASP A 149 -0.45 -47.22 -16.33
C ASP A 149 -1.86 -46.91 -16.89
N GLY A 150 -1.98 -45.81 -17.64
CA GLY A 150 -3.24 -45.32 -18.20
C GLY A 150 -4.21 -44.72 -17.16
N THR A 151 -3.71 -44.41 -15.96
CA THR A 151 -4.43 -43.70 -14.90
C THR A 151 -3.90 -42.28 -14.78
N ILE A 152 -4.79 -41.29 -14.81
CA ILE A 152 -4.46 -39.88 -14.55
C ILE A 152 -4.37 -39.71 -13.03
N LEU A 153 -3.22 -39.26 -12.56
CA LEU A 153 -2.94 -38.97 -11.16
C LEU A 153 -3.01 -37.45 -10.96
N LEU A 154 -3.83 -37.00 -10.00
CA LEU A 154 -3.98 -35.58 -9.69
C LEU A 154 -3.87 -35.34 -8.19
N ARG A 155 -3.13 -34.29 -7.82
CA ARG A 155 -3.13 -33.74 -6.47
C ARG A 155 -3.05 -32.23 -6.51
N VAL A 156 -3.58 -31.56 -5.50
CA VAL A 156 -3.26 -30.17 -5.21
C VAL A 156 -2.42 -30.15 -3.95
N ARG A 157 -1.15 -29.83 -4.13
CA ARG A 157 -0.20 -29.73 -3.03
C ARG A 157 -0.24 -28.32 -2.44
N PRO A 158 -0.32 -28.14 -1.11
CA PRO A 158 -0.25 -26.83 -0.48
C PRO A 158 1.01 -26.08 -0.92
N HIS A 159 0.83 -24.85 -1.39
CA HIS A 159 1.92 -24.01 -1.87
C HIS A 159 1.50 -22.54 -1.97
N ALA A 160 2.17 -21.68 -1.22
CA ALA A 160 2.15 -20.24 -1.41
C ALA A 160 3.56 -19.68 -1.26
N ASP A 161 4.01 -18.87 -2.21
CA ASP A 161 5.27 -18.16 -2.10
C ASP A 161 5.17 -17.07 -1.02
N ARG A 162 6.29 -16.81 -0.31
CA ARG A 162 6.37 -15.69 0.64
C ARG A 162 6.16 -14.34 -0.06
N LEU A 163 5.59 -13.36 0.65
CA LEU A 163 5.61 -11.96 0.22
C LEU A 163 6.64 -11.19 1.06
N LEU A 164 7.58 -10.53 0.39
CA LEU A 164 8.47 -9.52 0.98
C LEU A 164 8.26 -8.25 0.17
N ARG A 165 7.77 -7.19 0.83
CA ARG A 165 7.60 -5.88 0.21
C ARG A 165 8.08 -4.82 1.18
N VAL A 166 8.90 -3.91 0.66
CA VAL A 166 9.38 -2.73 1.37
C VAL A 166 8.88 -1.51 0.59
N ASP A 167 8.13 -0.65 1.28
CA ASP A 167 7.53 0.55 0.69
C ASP A 167 8.07 1.80 1.38
N LEU A 168 8.23 2.88 0.61
CA LEU A 168 8.61 4.21 1.09
C LEU A 168 7.43 5.17 0.96
N SER A 169 7.26 6.05 1.93
CA SER A 169 6.34 7.19 1.77
C SER A 169 6.82 8.14 0.66
N GLU A 170 5.90 8.88 0.04
CA GLU A 170 6.23 9.82 -1.05
C GLU A 170 7.30 10.86 -0.63
N ASP A 171 7.24 11.31 0.63
CA ASP A 171 8.20 12.25 1.23
C ASP A 171 9.48 11.58 1.74
N ARG A 172 9.59 10.24 1.63
CA ARG A 172 10.69 9.40 2.16
C ARG A 172 10.93 9.54 3.66
N MET A 173 9.97 10.07 4.40
CA MET A 173 10.06 10.21 5.85
C MET A 173 9.76 8.92 6.60
N ARG A 174 9.14 7.92 5.95
CA ARG A 174 8.76 6.65 6.57
C ARG A 174 9.02 5.49 5.61
N ALA A 175 9.39 4.35 6.18
CA ALA A 175 9.45 3.08 5.46
C ALA A 175 8.58 2.02 6.13
N PHE A 176 7.93 1.20 5.31
CA PHE A 176 6.99 0.16 5.72
C PHE A 176 7.44 -1.20 5.20
N LEU A 177 7.21 -2.24 6.00
CA LEU A 177 7.55 -3.61 5.70
C LEU A 177 6.29 -4.47 5.72
N THR A 178 6.11 -5.28 4.67
CA THR A 178 5.12 -6.34 4.61
C THR A 178 5.82 -7.68 4.42
N LEU A 179 5.58 -8.61 5.35
CA LEU A 179 6.06 -9.99 5.32
C LEU A 179 4.88 -10.95 5.44
N ILE A 180 4.65 -11.77 4.42
CA ILE A 180 3.70 -12.87 4.46
C ILE A 180 4.47 -14.17 4.35
N SER A 181 4.29 -15.05 5.35
CA SER A 181 4.92 -16.37 5.42
C SER A 181 4.50 -17.23 4.22
N PRO A 182 5.40 -18.12 3.73
CA PRO A 182 5.01 -19.08 2.71
C PRO A 182 4.07 -20.15 3.29
N GLU A 183 3.41 -20.88 2.40
CA GLU A 183 2.64 -22.08 2.75
C GLU A 183 3.19 -23.31 2.02
N GLY A 184 3.18 -24.46 2.70
CA GLY A 184 3.62 -25.74 2.13
C GLY A 184 5.05 -25.70 1.64
N THR A 185 5.27 -25.84 0.32
CA THR A 185 6.63 -25.80 -0.25
C THR A 185 7.08 -24.42 -0.76
N GLY A 186 6.42 -23.34 -0.35
CA GLY A 186 6.94 -22.00 -0.61
C GLY A 186 8.28 -21.77 0.09
N ALA A 187 9.11 -20.87 -0.47
CA ALA A 187 10.41 -20.57 0.12
C ALA A 187 10.27 -19.82 1.45
N PRO A 188 10.98 -20.23 2.52
CA PRO A 188 10.94 -19.56 3.83
C PRO A 188 11.46 -18.12 3.75
N ILE A 189 11.03 -17.30 4.70
CA ILE A 189 11.57 -15.94 4.85
C ILE A 189 13.01 -16.03 5.34
N ASN A 190 13.93 -15.50 4.53
CA ASN A 190 15.34 -15.37 4.86
C ASN A 190 15.61 -13.93 5.38
N PRO A 191 16.07 -13.75 6.63
CA PRO A 191 16.42 -12.43 7.16
C PRO A 191 17.42 -11.67 6.28
N ASP A 192 18.38 -12.37 5.68
CA ASP A 192 19.39 -11.74 4.81
C ASP A 192 18.78 -11.21 3.50
N GLU A 193 17.66 -11.77 3.06
CA GLU A 193 16.89 -11.22 1.92
C GLU A 193 16.09 -9.99 2.34
N VAL A 194 15.55 -9.97 3.57
CA VAL A 194 14.85 -8.80 4.10
C VAL A 194 15.82 -7.62 4.21
N HIS A 195 17.02 -7.84 4.77
CA HIS A 195 18.03 -6.78 4.88
C HIS A 195 18.49 -6.28 3.51
N ARG A 196 18.73 -7.18 2.55
CA ARG A 196 19.09 -6.79 1.17
C ARG A 196 18.00 -5.97 0.50
N GLU A 197 16.73 -6.36 0.63
CA GLU A 197 15.62 -5.58 0.06
C GLU A 197 15.56 -4.16 0.67
N ILE A 198 15.77 -4.03 2.00
CA ILE A 198 15.82 -2.72 2.68
C ILE A 198 16.97 -1.85 2.13
N GLU A 199 18.14 -2.46 1.92
CA GLU A 199 19.31 -1.79 1.34
C GLU A 199 19.08 -1.39 -0.12
N ASP A 200 18.44 -2.26 -0.92
CA ASP A 200 18.11 -2.01 -2.32
C ASP A 200 17.09 -0.87 -2.48
N GLN A 201 16.17 -0.70 -1.52
CA GLN A 201 15.29 0.47 -1.43
C GLN A 201 16.01 1.75 -0.93
N GLY A 202 17.30 1.65 -0.58
CA GLY A 202 18.11 2.79 -0.16
C GLY A 202 17.84 3.29 1.26
N ILE A 203 17.23 2.47 2.11
CA ILE A 203 16.90 2.84 3.49
C ILE A 203 18.13 2.60 4.37
N ILE A 204 18.73 3.69 4.86
CA ILE A 204 20.01 3.63 5.59
C ILE A 204 19.95 4.28 6.98
N LYS A 205 18.88 5.01 7.30
CA LYS A 205 18.80 5.79 8.54
C LYS A 205 17.41 5.70 9.17
N GLY A 206 17.36 5.85 10.49
CA GLY A 206 16.10 5.82 11.24
C GLY A 206 15.46 4.45 11.40
N ILE A 207 16.20 3.37 11.09
CA ILE A 207 15.73 1.99 11.22
C ILE A 207 15.57 1.62 12.70
N LYS A 208 14.37 1.19 13.07
CA LYS A 208 14.01 0.65 14.38
C LYS A 208 14.35 -0.85 14.39
N GLN A 209 15.60 -1.16 14.71
CA GLN A 209 16.15 -2.52 14.62
C GLN A 209 15.34 -3.57 15.40
N GLU A 210 14.86 -3.21 16.58
CA GLU A 210 14.01 -4.11 17.40
C GLU A 210 12.70 -4.44 16.70
N VAL A 211 12.02 -3.42 16.15
CA VAL A 211 10.76 -3.59 15.39
C VAL A 211 10.97 -4.48 14.16
N LEU A 212 12.09 -4.31 13.46
CA LEU A 212 12.43 -5.14 12.30
C LEU A 212 12.72 -6.59 12.70
N ALA A 213 13.46 -6.81 13.79
CA ALA A 213 13.77 -8.15 14.28
C ALA A 213 12.50 -8.90 14.72
N ASP A 214 11.62 -8.23 15.45
CA ASP A 214 10.34 -8.79 15.88
C ASP A 214 9.46 -9.14 14.68
N ALA A 215 9.39 -8.27 13.66
CA ALA A 215 8.64 -8.54 12.44
C ALA A 215 9.12 -9.79 11.70
N ILE A 216 10.44 -9.97 11.60
CA ILE A 216 11.05 -11.14 10.97
C ILE A 216 10.74 -12.41 11.78
N LEU A 217 10.73 -12.33 13.11
CA LEU A 217 10.39 -13.45 13.99
C LEU A 217 8.91 -13.84 13.83
N GLU A 218 8.00 -12.89 13.93
CA GLU A 218 6.55 -13.08 13.73
C GLU A 218 6.27 -13.77 12.39
N ALA A 219 6.91 -13.29 11.31
CA ALA A 219 6.73 -13.86 9.99
C ALA A 219 7.36 -15.26 9.84
N LYS A 220 8.39 -15.60 10.61
CA LYS A 220 8.92 -16.97 10.66
C LYS A 220 8.01 -17.93 11.43
N GLU A 221 7.27 -17.43 12.42
CA GLU A 221 6.30 -18.19 13.19
C GLU A 221 4.96 -18.40 12.46
N GLY A 222 4.80 -17.77 11.28
CA GLY A 222 3.61 -17.90 10.42
C GLY A 222 2.65 -16.73 10.52
N ASN A 223 2.96 -15.69 11.29
CA ASN A 223 2.11 -14.52 11.46
C ASN A 223 2.38 -13.50 10.35
N ALA A 224 1.32 -13.04 9.70
CA ALA A 224 1.44 -12.01 8.67
C ALA A 224 1.77 -10.65 9.31
N VAL A 225 2.81 -9.99 8.80
CA VAL A 225 3.16 -8.61 9.14
C VAL A 225 2.80 -7.74 7.94
N THR A 226 1.96 -6.72 8.15
CA THR A 226 1.47 -5.85 7.07
C THR A 226 1.70 -4.39 7.40
N ASP A 227 2.22 -3.64 6.42
CA ASP A 227 2.45 -2.19 6.49
C ASP A 227 3.10 -1.71 7.79
N LEU A 228 4.06 -2.47 8.32
CA LEU A 228 4.74 -2.16 9.57
C LEU A 228 5.78 -1.07 9.36
N MET A 229 5.62 0.09 10.02
CA MET A 229 6.60 1.16 9.95
C MET A 229 7.88 0.78 10.73
N PHE A 230 8.94 0.46 10.00
CA PHE A 230 10.21 0.02 10.57
C PHE A 230 11.31 1.09 10.49
N ALA A 231 11.14 2.15 9.72
CA ALA A 231 12.07 3.28 9.68
C ALA A 231 11.35 4.63 9.63
N GLU A 232 11.94 5.64 10.27
CA GLU A 232 11.38 6.99 10.36
C GLU A 232 12.48 8.05 10.32
N GLY A 233 12.30 9.06 9.46
CA GLY A 233 13.17 10.21 9.31
C GLY A 233 13.01 11.22 10.45
N LYS A 234 14.01 12.10 10.62
CA LYS A 234 13.92 13.24 11.55
C LYS A 234 13.47 14.47 10.77
N PRO A 235 12.28 15.06 11.02
CA PRO A 235 11.89 16.30 10.36
C PRO A 235 12.81 17.46 10.78
N PRO A 236 13.03 18.48 9.92
CA PRO A 236 13.81 19.65 10.27
C PRO A 236 13.13 20.50 11.35
N THR A 237 13.92 21.05 12.26
CA THR A 237 13.46 22.06 13.22
C THR A 237 13.70 23.44 12.63
N HIS A 238 12.64 24.12 12.22
CA HIS A 238 12.73 25.47 11.66
C HIS A 238 12.89 26.53 12.74
N ALA A 239 13.79 27.49 12.51
CA ALA A 239 13.83 28.67 13.35
C ALA A 239 12.62 29.55 13.01
N GLY A 240 11.73 29.77 13.97
CA GLY A 240 10.60 30.69 13.81
C GLY A 240 11.08 32.13 13.60
N ASP A 241 10.30 32.92 12.87
CA ASP A 241 10.56 34.37 12.76
C ASP A 241 10.55 34.99 14.17
N ARG A 242 11.68 35.59 14.57
CA ARG A 242 11.79 36.31 15.85
C ARG A 242 10.96 37.58 15.72
N ALA A 243 9.90 37.75 16.50
CA ALA A 243 9.15 39.00 16.54
C ALA A 243 9.72 39.94 17.63
N LEU A 244 9.79 41.23 17.33
CA LEU A 244 10.09 42.25 18.34
C LEU A 244 8.89 42.37 19.31
N ILE A 245 9.10 42.01 20.56
CA ILE A 245 8.08 42.07 21.62
C ILE A 245 8.21 43.40 22.33
N MET A 246 7.25 44.30 22.14
CA MET A 246 7.20 45.56 22.88
C MET A 246 6.89 45.27 24.35
N ARG A 247 7.73 45.80 25.26
CA ARG A 247 7.61 45.62 26.72
C ARG A 247 7.01 46.84 27.42
N ILE A 248 6.46 47.75 26.63
CA ILE A 248 5.77 48.96 27.08
C ILE A 248 4.28 48.88 26.77
N ASP A 249 3.48 49.49 27.63
CA ASP A 249 2.06 49.71 27.35
C ASP A 249 1.92 50.80 26.28
N GLN A 250 1.67 50.39 25.04
CA GLN A 250 1.37 51.35 23.98
C GLN A 250 0.01 52.02 24.27
N ALA A 251 -0.03 53.35 24.16
CA ALA A 251 -1.25 54.11 24.32
C ALA A 251 -2.31 53.64 23.29
N LYS A 252 -3.45 53.14 23.77
CA LYS A 252 -4.43 52.41 22.95
C LYS A 252 -5.26 53.29 22.00
N GLY A 253 -5.04 54.61 21.98
CA GLY A 253 -5.77 55.53 21.11
C GLY A 253 -7.29 55.50 21.32
N THR A 254 -7.77 55.00 22.46
CA THR A 254 -9.20 54.88 22.72
C THR A 254 -9.79 56.26 22.97
N SER A 255 -10.74 56.65 22.12
CA SER A 255 -11.50 57.88 22.25
C SER A 255 -12.42 57.84 23.47
N VAL A 256 -12.25 58.82 24.37
CA VAL A 256 -13.18 59.32 25.39
C VAL A 256 -13.57 58.33 26.51
N SER A 257 -13.09 58.62 27.73
CA SER A 257 -13.65 58.08 28.97
C SER A 257 -14.81 58.95 29.47
N VAL A 258 -15.94 58.32 29.80
CA VAL A 258 -17.16 58.98 30.32
C VAL A 258 -17.20 58.79 31.84
N GLY A 259 -17.27 59.89 32.59
CA GLY A 259 -17.44 59.86 34.06
C GLY A 259 -18.84 59.36 34.46
N ARG A 260 -19.00 58.93 35.72
CA ARG A 260 -20.28 58.38 36.26
C ARG A 260 -21.44 59.39 36.26
N ASP A 261 -21.14 60.65 36.01
CA ASP A 261 -22.02 61.81 36.01
C ASP A 261 -22.31 62.32 34.59
N GLY A 262 -22.00 61.52 33.56
CA GLY A 262 -22.45 61.75 32.17
C GLY A 262 -21.73 62.89 31.45
N ARG A 263 -20.76 63.55 32.09
CA ARG A 263 -19.82 64.46 31.42
C ARG A 263 -18.71 63.64 30.75
N ALA A 264 -18.63 63.77 29.43
CA ALA A 264 -17.50 63.28 28.65
C ALA A 264 -16.27 64.13 28.95
N ASP A 265 -15.21 63.52 29.46
CA ASP A 265 -13.95 64.21 29.71
C ASP A 265 -13.12 64.19 28.42
N PHE A 266 -13.34 65.19 27.56
CA PHE A 266 -12.58 65.36 26.31
C PHE A 266 -11.12 65.80 26.52
N LYS A 267 -10.65 65.93 27.79
CA LYS A 267 -9.39 66.60 28.09
C LYS A 267 -8.14 65.72 28.05
N ASN A 268 -8.26 64.40 28.12
CA ASN A 268 -7.09 63.50 28.14
C ASN A 268 -7.18 62.48 26.99
N GLN A 269 -6.61 62.83 25.84
CA GLN A 269 -6.39 61.88 24.75
C GLN A 269 -5.02 61.23 24.98
N ASP A 270 -4.99 60.02 25.56
CA ASP A 270 -3.77 59.22 25.70
C ASP A 270 -3.33 58.70 24.32
N LYS A 271 -2.69 59.57 23.54
CA LYS A 271 -2.14 59.29 22.21
C LYS A 271 -0.62 59.13 22.21
N ILE A 272 0.03 59.39 23.34
CA ILE A 272 1.48 59.47 23.45
C ILE A 272 1.96 58.37 24.40
N THR A 273 2.75 57.42 23.86
CA THR A 273 3.44 56.43 24.68
C THR A 273 4.76 57.04 25.17
N THR A 274 4.78 57.56 26.39
CA THR A 274 6.00 58.08 27.03
C THR A 274 6.78 56.95 27.69
N ILE A 275 8.11 57.07 27.72
CA ILE A 275 8.97 56.15 28.44
C ILE A 275 10.01 56.93 29.27
N GLU A 276 10.28 56.46 30.48
CA GLU A 276 11.36 56.98 31.33
C GLU A 276 12.72 56.61 30.77
N LYS A 277 13.78 57.31 31.20
CA LYS A 277 15.16 56.92 30.89
C LYS A 277 15.48 55.54 31.48
N ASP A 278 16.33 54.78 30.81
CA ASP A 278 16.84 53.45 31.20
C ASP A 278 15.76 52.35 31.29
N SER A 279 14.59 52.58 30.70
CA SER A 279 13.46 51.65 30.73
C SER A 279 13.47 50.71 29.51
N LEU A 280 12.99 49.48 29.71
CA LEU A 280 12.90 48.47 28.66
C LEU A 280 11.78 48.82 27.68
N ILE A 281 12.14 49.04 26.41
CA ILE A 281 11.21 49.37 25.32
C ILE A 281 10.65 48.10 24.69
N ALA A 282 11.56 47.19 24.31
CA ALA A 282 11.24 45.97 23.57
C ALA A 282 12.30 44.89 23.79
N GLU A 283 11.96 43.66 23.41
CA GLU A 283 12.82 42.49 23.50
C GLU A 283 12.68 41.65 22.22
N LEU A 284 13.81 41.14 21.74
CA LEU A 284 13.90 40.13 20.70
C LEU A 284 14.29 38.80 21.38
N PRO A 285 13.40 37.79 21.45
CA PRO A 285 13.66 36.49 22.09
C PRO A 285 14.91 35.79 21.55
N PRO A 286 15.53 34.85 22.27
CA PRO A 286 16.73 34.16 21.79
C PRO A 286 16.46 33.41 20.48
N PRO A 287 17.47 33.25 19.60
CA PRO A 287 17.30 32.54 18.35
C PRO A 287 16.95 31.07 18.62
N VAL A 288 15.96 30.53 17.88
CA VAL A 288 15.69 29.09 17.88
C VAL A 288 16.80 28.42 17.07
N VAL A 289 17.43 27.40 17.63
CA VAL A 289 18.42 26.59 16.92
C VAL A 289 17.72 25.89 15.76
N ASN A 290 18.08 26.25 14.53
CA ASN A 290 17.66 25.50 13.35
C ASN A 290 18.47 24.21 13.27
N GLU A 291 17.79 23.07 13.24
CA GLU A 291 18.41 21.77 13.08
C GLU A 291 17.91 21.12 11.80
N ASP A 292 18.84 20.76 10.92
CA ASP A 292 18.51 20.02 9.72
C ASP A 292 17.89 18.65 10.09
N GLY A 293 16.87 18.30 9.33
CA GLY A 293 16.27 16.99 9.36
C GLY A 293 17.01 16.02 8.43
N TRP A 294 16.52 14.80 8.36
CA TRP A 294 16.94 13.81 7.39
C TRP A 294 15.82 12.82 7.10
N ASP A 295 15.72 12.37 5.85
CA ASP A 295 14.82 11.30 5.43
C ASP A 295 15.43 9.91 5.70
N VAL A 296 14.65 8.83 5.56
CA VAL A 296 15.14 7.45 5.86
C VAL A 296 16.24 6.98 4.90
N THR A 297 16.38 7.63 3.75
CA THR A 297 17.46 7.38 2.77
C THR A 297 18.73 8.17 3.08
N GLY A 298 18.71 8.96 4.15
CA GLY A 298 19.84 9.75 4.62
C GLY A 298 19.99 11.11 3.95
N ASN A 299 19.05 11.53 3.09
CA ASN A 299 19.10 12.88 2.52
C ASN A 299 18.82 13.90 3.61
N THR A 300 19.66 14.93 3.70
CA THR A 300 19.45 16.04 4.61
C THR A 300 18.29 16.90 4.14
N ILE A 301 17.37 17.20 5.05
CA ILE A 301 16.27 18.14 4.83
C ILE A 301 16.66 19.45 5.53
N PRO A 302 17.06 20.50 4.79
CA PRO A 302 17.58 21.71 5.41
C PRO A 302 16.49 22.42 6.23
N ALA A 303 16.85 22.85 7.43
CA ALA A 303 16.01 23.74 8.19
C ALA A 303 15.98 25.13 7.54
N ARG A 304 14.80 25.74 7.51
CA ARG A 304 14.66 27.13 7.06
C ARG A 304 15.42 28.04 8.03
N GLU A 305 16.32 28.84 7.48
CA GLU A 305 16.98 29.91 8.24
C GLU A 305 15.94 30.94 8.69
N SER A 306 16.02 31.39 9.94
CA SER A 306 15.22 32.52 10.40
C SER A 306 15.62 33.78 9.63
N ARG A 307 14.66 34.58 9.17
CA ARG A 307 14.98 35.93 8.72
C ARG A 307 15.30 36.76 9.96
N ALA A 308 16.51 37.31 10.02
CA ALA A 308 16.77 38.39 10.96
C ALA A 308 15.78 39.51 10.66
N LEU A 309 14.98 39.94 11.65
CA LEU A 309 14.26 41.20 11.55
C LEU A 309 15.28 42.33 11.76
N PRO A 310 15.64 43.13 10.74
CA PRO A 310 16.48 44.29 10.98
C PRO A 310 15.65 45.33 11.75
N VAL A 311 15.87 45.44 13.06
CA VAL A 311 15.39 46.59 13.84
C VAL A 311 16.41 47.71 13.65
N GLN A 312 16.00 48.79 12.98
CA GLN A 312 16.80 50.01 12.89
C GLN A 312 16.65 50.77 14.21
N LEU A 313 17.77 51.18 14.81
CA LEU A 313 17.77 51.92 16.06
C LEU A 313 17.99 53.40 15.80
N GLY A 314 17.15 54.22 16.41
CA GLY A 314 17.35 55.65 16.47
C GLY A 314 18.39 56.04 17.53
N LYS A 315 18.66 57.34 17.63
CA LYS A 315 19.80 57.84 18.42
C LYS A 315 19.62 57.69 19.92
N ASN A 316 18.39 57.51 20.38
CA ASN A 316 18.05 57.50 21.81
C ASN A 316 17.63 56.11 22.31
N VAL A 317 18.01 55.05 21.59
CA VAL A 317 17.76 53.65 21.97
C VAL A 317 19.09 52.92 22.08
N GLU A 318 19.30 52.24 23.20
CA GLU A 318 20.44 51.36 23.43
C GLU A 318 20.02 49.90 23.24
N GLN A 319 20.86 49.13 22.55
CA GLN A 319 20.73 47.68 22.42
C GLN A 319 21.65 46.99 23.41
N ARG A 320 21.14 46.01 24.16
CA ARG A 320 21.91 45.14 25.05
C ARG A 320 21.67 43.68 24.68
N GLU A 321 22.75 42.94 24.46
CA GLU A 321 22.70 41.50 24.20
C GLU A 321 22.83 40.73 25.52
N GLU A 322 21.96 39.75 25.71
CA GLU A 322 21.92 38.92 26.91
C GLU A 322 22.65 37.59 26.67
N SER A 323 23.06 36.91 27.73
CA SER A 323 23.84 35.65 27.63
C SER A 323 23.09 34.49 26.99
N ASP A 324 21.75 34.54 26.94
CA ASP A 324 20.90 33.55 26.29
C ASP A 324 20.71 33.81 24.78
N GLY A 325 21.30 34.88 24.24
CA GLY A 325 21.15 35.31 22.85
C GLY A 325 19.91 36.16 22.57
N SER A 326 19.14 36.51 23.60
CA SER A 326 18.08 37.52 23.50
C SER A 326 18.69 38.93 23.42
N VAL A 327 17.93 39.86 22.84
CA VAL A 327 18.35 41.26 22.68
C VAL A 327 17.29 42.16 23.29
N LYS A 328 17.70 43.06 24.19
CA LYS A 328 16.80 44.01 24.85
C LYS A 328 17.12 45.43 24.40
N PHE A 329 16.08 46.24 24.22
CA PHE A 329 16.18 47.63 23.77
C PHE A 329 15.75 48.56 24.90
N TYR A 330 16.62 49.49 25.29
CA TYR A 330 16.41 50.41 26.40
C TYR A 330 16.38 51.87 25.93
N SER A 331 15.61 52.71 26.60
CA SER A 331 15.60 54.16 26.36
C SER A 331 16.83 54.84 26.97
N LEU A 332 17.51 55.68 26.21
CA LEU A 332 18.63 56.49 26.71
C LEU A 332 18.17 57.82 27.34
N VAL A 333 16.92 58.22 27.07
CA VAL A 333 16.33 59.50 27.50
C VAL A 333 14.86 59.32 27.86
N TYR A 334 14.31 60.25 28.65
CA TYR A 334 12.86 60.42 28.77
C TYR A 334 12.30 60.97 27.44
N GLY A 335 11.22 60.37 26.94
CA GLY A 335 10.61 60.86 25.70
C GLY A 335 9.45 60.01 25.20
N VAL A 336 9.09 60.23 23.93
CA VAL A 336 8.00 59.51 23.25
C VAL A 336 8.56 58.36 22.42
N VAL A 337 8.01 57.17 22.58
CA VAL A 337 8.42 56.00 21.79
C VAL A 337 7.89 56.15 20.36
N PHE A 338 8.80 56.14 19.40
CA PHE A 338 8.51 56.15 17.98
C PHE A 338 8.91 54.81 17.36
N HIS A 339 7.91 54.07 16.87
CA HIS A 339 8.13 52.81 16.17
C HIS A 339 7.38 52.82 14.83
N ALA A 340 8.11 52.95 13.73
CA ALA A 340 7.53 52.97 12.39
C ALA A 340 8.52 52.44 11.35
N ARG A 341 8.02 51.64 10.39
CA ARG A 341 8.80 51.11 9.24
C ARG A 341 10.13 50.43 9.64
N GLY A 342 10.15 49.77 10.80
CA GLY A 342 11.33 49.07 11.32
C GLY A 342 12.32 49.95 12.10
N LEU A 343 12.07 51.26 12.23
CA LEU A 343 12.84 52.16 13.09
C LEU A 343 12.21 52.22 14.49
N LEU A 344 13.00 51.94 15.52
CA LEU A 344 12.68 52.14 16.92
C LEU A 344 13.54 53.30 17.48
N ASP A 345 12.91 54.40 17.86
CA ASP A 345 13.59 55.58 18.44
C ASP A 345 12.80 56.16 19.62
N ILE A 346 13.46 56.98 20.43
CA ILE A 346 12.82 57.82 21.44
C ILE A 346 12.94 59.28 21.02
N LEU A 347 11.80 59.93 20.79
CA LEU A 347 11.76 61.36 20.48
C LEU A 347 11.71 62.17 21.78
N SER A 348 12.76 62.95 22.05
CA SER A 348 12.84 63.86 23.20
C SER A 348 11.98 65.13 23.05
N LEU A 349 11.44 65.35 21.85
CA LEU A 349 10.56 66.46 21.47
C LEU A 349 9.24 65.90 20.97
N HIS A 350 8.13 66.36 21.53
CA HIS A 350 6.80 66.08 20.97
C HIS A 350 6.38 67.24 20.05
N SER A 351 6.23 66.98 18.75
CA SER A 351 5.79 68.00 17.78
C SER A 351 4.30 67.84 17.46
N VAL A 352 3.55 68.93 17.59
CA VAL A 352 2.13 68.99 17.23
C VAL A 352 2.01 69.70 15.88
N GLU A 353 1.55 68.96 14.87
CA GLU A 353 1.27 69.49 13.54
C GLU A 353 -0.12 70.18 13.56
N GLY A 354 -0.15 71.47 13.89
CA GLY A 354 -1.37 72.28 13.89
C GLY A 354 -1.60 73.05 15.20
N ASP A 355 -2.81 73.60 15.33
CA ASP A 355 -3.22 74.38 16.50
C ASP A 355 -3.52 73.47 17.70
N VAL A 356 -3.09 73.89 18.88
CA VAL A 356 -3.48 73.24 20.14
C VAL A 356 -4.70 73.98 20.69
N GLY A 357 -5.85 73.31 20.68
CA GLY A 357 -7.12 73.81 21.21
C GLY A 357 -8.02 72.70 21.77
N LEU A 358 -9.31 73.00 21.91
CA LEU A 358 -10.34 72.09 22.49
C LEU A 358 -10.44 70.73 21.78
N THR A 359 -10.07 70.65 20.49
CA THR A 359 -10.15 69.43 19.67
C THR A 359 -8.96 68.47 19.89
N THR A 360 -7.77 69.01 20.17
CA THR A 360 -6.54 68.24 20.49
C THR A 360 -6.49 67.76 21.95
N GLY A 361 -7.11 68.49 22.89
CA GLY A 361 -7.06 68.17 24.33
C GLY A 361 -5.78 68.67 25.02
N ASN A 362 -5.64 68.38 26.32
CA ASN A 362 -4.45 68.77 27.08
C ASN A 362 -3.27 67.85 26.76
N ILE A 363 -2.13 68.42 26.39
CA ILE A 363 -0.90 67.66 26.17
C ILE A 363 -0.12 67.62 27.48
N LYS A 364 -0.08 66.45 28.12
CA LYS A 364 0.77 66.20 29.29
C LYS A 364 2.03 65.47 28.84
N PHE A 365 3.11 66.21 28.68
CA PHE A 365 4.43 65.67 28.33
C PHE A 365 5.49 66.38 29.18
N SER A 366 6.29 65.63 29.94
CA SER A 366 7.32 66.20 30.83
C SER A 366 8.61 66.58 30.10
N GLY A 367 8.55 66.77 28.78
CA GLY A 367 9.66 67.18 27.92
C GLY A 367 9.31 68.41 27.09
N THR A 368 10.08 68.67 26.03
CA THR A 368 9.82 69.83 25.17
C THR A 368 8.65 69.52 24.23
N VAL A 369 7.66 70.42 24.16
CA VAL A 369 6.55 70.35 23.19
C VAL A 369 6.75 71.46 22.16
N HIS A 370 6.81 71.10 20.88
CA HIS A 370 6.88 72.04 19.77
C HIS A 370 5.54 72.10 19.04
N VAL A 371 4.85 73.23 19.12
CA VAL A 371 3.58 73.43 18.42
C VAL A 371 3.87 74.26 17.17
N LYS A 372 3.55 73.72 15.99
CA LYS A 372 3.73 74.44 14.72
C LYS A 372 2.58 75.39 14.38
N GLY A 373 1.40 75.18 14.98
CA GLY A 373 0.28 76.09 14.91
C GLY A 373 0.21 77.04 16.11
N SER A 374 -0.99 77.56 16.37
CA SER A 374 -1.28 78.47 17.48
C SER A 374 -1.77 77.72 18.71
N VAL A 375 -1.39 78.17 19.90
CA VAL A 375 -1.98 77.70 21.16
C VAL A 375 -3.19 78.56 21.47
N GLN A 376 -4.38 77.98 21.39
CA GLN A 376 -5.64 78.64 21.67
C GLN A 376 -5.98 78.47 23.16
N SER A 377 -6.11 79.59 23.88
CA SER A 377 -6.41 79.60 25.32
C SER A 377 -7.89 79.42 25.63
#